data_AF-A0A1F8RSW2-F1
#
_entry.id   AF-A0A1F8RSW2-F1
#
_cell.length_a   1.000
_cell.length_b   1.000
_cell.length_c   1.000
_cell.angle_alpha   90.00
_cell.angle_beta   90.00
_cell.angle_gamma   90.00
#
_symmetry.space_group_name_H-M   'P 1'
#
loop_
_entity.id
_entity.type
_entity.pdbx_description
1 polymer ?
#
loop_
_entity_poly.entity_id
_entity_poly.type
_entity_poly.pdbx_seq_one_letter_code
_entity_poly.pdbx_strand_id
1 'polypeptide(L)'
;MTSLHIGLSGEKQIEVTMAVSAMHMGSGSMGVFATPAMVGLIERTAMELVQPMLAEGETTVGAEVHVRHLAATPLGMHVRARVVLEAIDGRFLTFSAEVYDDKEKVGEGTHKRAIIRSDRFMARVQEKSA
;
A
#
# COMPACT_ATOMS: atom_id res chain seq x y z
N MET A 1 8.99 -8.66 21.77
CA MET A 1 8.36 -7.48 21.14
C MET A 1 9.06 -7.25 19.82
N THR A 2 8.33 -7.26 18.71
CA THR A 2 8.91 -7.00 17.38
C THR A 2 9.19 -5.51 17.26
N SER A 3 10.43 -5.12 16.97
CA SER A 3 10.82 -3.72 16.75
C SER A 3 10.79 -3.38 15.25
N LEU A 4 10.65 -2.10 14.91
CA LEU A 4 10.80 -1.63 13.54
C LEU A 4 12.25 -1.83 13.06
N HIS A 5 12.46 -2.60 11.99
CA HIS A 5 13.79 -2.90 11.44
C HIS A 5 13.72 -3.20 9.93
N ILE A 6 14.83 -2.99 9.23
CA ILE A 6 14.98 -3.33 7.80
C ILE A 6 14.85 -4.86 7.63
N GLY A 7 14.16 -5.27 6.56
CA GLY A 7 13.85 -6.67 6.27
C GLY A 7 12.50 -7.13 6.83
N LEU A 8 11.83 -6.30 7.64
CA LEU A 8 10.47 -6.57 8.09
C LEU A 8 9.55 -6.72 6.88
N SER A 9 8.80 -7.82 6.82
CA SER A 9 7.91 -8.13 5.69
C SER A 9 6.49 -8.47 6.14
N GLY A 10 5.51 -8.15 5.30
CA GLY A 10 4.11 -8.48 5.51
C GLY A 10 3.41 -8.71 4.18
N GLU A 11 2.24 -9.36 4.24
CA GLU A 11 1.42 -9.59 3.06
C GLU A 11 -0.07 -9.44 3.37
N LYS A 12 -0.83 -9.06 2.34
CA LYS A 12 -2.29 -9.06 2.37
C LYS A 12 -2.84 -9.54 1.04
N GLN A 13 -3.91 -10.31 1.11
CA GLN A 13 -4.65 -10.81 -0.04
C GLN A 13 -6.06 -10.23 -0.07
N ILE A 14 -6.56 -9.97 -1.26
CA ILE A 14 -7.95 -9.58 -1.53
C ILE A 14 -8.49 -10.35 -2.73
N GLU A 15 -9.80 -10.48 -2.81
CA GLU A 15 -10.50 -10.92 -4.03
C GLU A 15 -10.67 -9.72 -4.98
N VAL A 16 -10.50 -9.95 -6.28
CA VAL A 16 -10.79 -8.97 -7.33
C VAL A 16 -12.30 -8.89 -7.52
N THR A 17 -12.93 -7.98 -6.80
CA THR A 17 -14.35 -7.66 -6.95
C THR A 17 -14.56 -6.48 -7.89
N MET A 18 -15.82 -6.21 -8.27
CA MET A 18 -16.14 -5.02 -9.06
C MET A 18 -15.65 -3.72 -8.41
N ALA A 19 -15.67 -3.61 -7.07
CA ALA A 19 -15.26 -2.40 -6.36
C ALA A 19 -13.77 -2.05 -6.54
N VAL A 20 -12.93 -3.04 -6.83
CA VAL A 20 -11.48 -2.86 -7.06
C VAL A 20 -11.09 -3.01 -8.53
N SER A 21 -12.09 -3.01 -9.42
CA SER A 21 -11.88 -3.12 -10.86
C SER A 21 -11.49 -1.79 -11.50
N ALA A 22 -10.75 -1.85 -12.62
CA ALA A 22 -10.33 -0.68 -13.37
C ALA A 22 -11.53 0.16 -13.83
N MET A 23 -12.60 -0.51 -14.26
CA MET A 23 -13.90 0.09 -14.59
C MET A 23 -14.50 0.89 -13.45
N HIS A 24 -14.60 0.31 -12.25
CA HIS A 24 -15.24 0.99 -11.12
C HIS A 24 -14.38 2.12 -10.55
N MET A 25 -13.06 1.93 -10.52
CA MET A 25 -12.12 2.93 -10.01
C MET A 25 -11.81 4.04 -11.02
N GLY A 26 -12.39 4.00 -12.23
CA GLY A 26 -12.18 5.02 -13.26
C GLY A 26 -10.77 5.06 -13.87
N SER A 27 -9.98 4.01 -13.67
CA SER A 27 -8.61 3.90 -14.21
C SER A 27 -8.54 3.17 -15.54
N GLY A 28 -9.65 2.59 -15.99
CA GLY A 28 -9.81 1.92 -17.27
C GLY A 28 -11.27 1.55 -17.51
N SER A 29 -11.55 0.87 -18.61
CA SER A 29 -12.91 0.46 -19.00
C SER A 29 -13.21 -1.01 -18.72
N MET A 30 -12.27 -1.75 -18.14
CA MET A 30 -12.33 -3.22 -18.04
C MET A 30 -12.64 -3.69 -16.62
N GLY A 31 -13.40 -4.78 -16.50
CA GLY A 31 -13.65 -5.49 -15.25
C GLY A 31 -12.46 -6.36 -14.83
N VAL A 32 -11.31 -5.74 -14.61
CA VAL A 32 -10.06 -6.40 -14.16
C VAL A 32 -9.46 -5.62 -13.01
N PHE A 33 -8.59 -6.23 -12.22
CA PHE A 33 -7.92 -5.58 -11.10
C PHE A 33 -7.27 -4.25 -11.52
N ALA A 34 -7.58 -3.18 -10.79
CA ALA A 34 -7.13 -1.85 -11.14
C ALA A 34 -5.70 -1.57 -10.67
N THR A 35 -4.92 -0.80 -11.44
CA THR A 35 -3.66 -0.22 -10.95
C THR A 35 -3.84 0.59 -9.64
N PRO A 36 -4.85 1.47 -9.49
CA PRO A 36 -5.07 2.14 -8.20
C PRO A 36 -5.47 1.17 -7.07
N ALA A 37 -6.11 0.03 -7.38
CA ALA A 37 -6.37 -1.00 -6.38
C ALA A 37 -5.07 -1.70 -5.92
N MET A 38 -4.15 -1.96 -6.85
CA MET A 38 -2.81 -2.48 -6.54
C MET A 38 -2.06 -1.52 -5.62
N VAL A 39 -2.04 -0.23 -5.94
CA VAL A 39 -1.45 0.81 -5.09
C VAL A 39 -2.09 0.80 -3.70
N GLY A 40 -3.41 0.82 -3.61
CA GLY A 40 -4.12 0.77 -2.33
C GLY A 40 -3.83 -0.50 -1.52
N LEU A 41 -3.66 -1.65 -2.16
CA LEU A 41 -3.30 -2.91 -1.51
C LEU A 41 -1.87 -2.85 -0.95
N ILE A 42 -0.90 -2.35 -1.72
CA ILE A 42 0.49 -2.14 -1.28
C ILE A 42 0.52 -1.15 -0.11
N GLU A 43 -0.18 -0.02 -0.23
CA GLU A 43 -0.24 1.01 0.80
C GLU A 43 -0.78 0.49 2.12
N ARG A 44 -1.90 -0.26 2.06
CA ARG A 44 -2.54 -0.86 3.24
C ARG A 44 -1.64 -1.89 3.90
N THR A 45 -1.01 -2.76 3.10
CA THR A 45 -0.08 -3.77 3.60
C THR A 45 1.10 -3.14 4.33
N ALA A 46 1.73 -2.12 3.73
CA ALA A 46 2.85 -1.41 4.34
C ALA A 46 2.45 -0.63 5.61
N MET A 47 1.27 0.00 5.62
CA MET A 47 0.75 0.72 6.79
C MET A 47 0.50 -0.23 7.96
N GLU A 48 -0.27 -1.31 7.72
CA GLU A 48 -0.63 -2.28 8.76
C GLU A 48 0.60 -3.04 9.28
N LEU A 49 1.60 -3.31 8.42
CA LEU A 49 2.84 -3.98 8.80
C LEU A 49 3.60 -3.24 9.91
N VAL A 50 3.69 -1.91 9.82
CA VAL A 50 4.52 -1.13 10.75
C VAL A 50 3.72 -0.52 11.91
N GLN A 51 2.39 -0.38 11.78
CA GLN A 51 1.56 0.28 12.78
C GLN A 51 1.71 -0.27 14.22
N PRO A 52 1.84 -1.59 14.46
CA PRO A 52 2.05 -2.12 15.81
C PRO A 52 3.38 -1.74 16.47
N MET A 53 4.32 -1.15 15.71
CA MET A 53 5.67 -0.80 16.16
C MET A 53 5.85 0.71 16.34
N LEU A 54 4.81 1.51 16.05
CA LEU A 54 4.83 2.96 16.20
C LEU A 54 4.38 3.36 17.60
N ALA A 55 4.78 4.56 18.04
CA ALA A 55 4.34 5.07 19.33
C ALA A 55 2.85 5.44 19.32
N GLU A 56 2.25 5.55 20.50
CA GLU A 56 0.87 6.01 20.64
C GLU A 56 0.67 7.40 20.01
N GLY A 57 -0.39 7.54 19.22
CA GLY A 57 -0.68 8.77 18.48
C GLY A 57 0.13 8.94 17.18
N GLU A 58 0.95 7.96 16.81
CA GLU A 58 1.61 7.92 15.50
C GLU A 58 0.92 7.01 14.50
N THR A 59 1.01 7.39 13.23
CA THR A 59 0.63 6.57 12.08
C THR A 59 1.56 6.89 10.91
N THR A 60 1.29 6.30 9.75
CA THR A 60 2.03 6.62 8.53
C THR A 60 1.13 7.13 7.42
N VAL A 61 1.64 8.06 6.62
CA VAL A 61 1.00 8.53 5.36
C VAL A 61 1.87 8.19 4.17
N GLY A 62 1.25 7.84 3.03
CA GLY A 62 1.96 7.63 1.77
C GLY A 62 2.54 8.95 1.25
N ALA A 63 3.78 8.91 0.79
CA ALA A 63 4.51 10.08 0.27
C ALA A 63 4.93 9.92 -1.19
N GLU A 64 5.22 8.69 -1.62
CA GLU A 64 5.64 8.38 -2.98
C GLU A 64 5.30 6.93 -3.30
N VAL A 65 4.85 6.65 -4.52
CA VAL A 65 4.61 5.29 -5.01
C VAL A 65 5.06 5.17 -6.46
N HIS A 66 5.74 4.08 -6.78
CA HIS A 66 6.11 3.72 -8.13
C HIS A 66 5.76 2.25 -8.36
N VAL A 67 4.85 1.96 -9.28
CA VAL A 67 4.40 0.59 -9.57
C VAL A 67 4.44 0.29 -11.06
N ARG A 68 4.72 -0.97 -11.39
CA ARG A 68 4.50 -1.56 -12.72
C ARG A 68 3.39 -2.60 -12.58
N HIS A 69 2.37 -2.50 -13.43
CA HIS A 69 1.27 -3.47 -13.53
C HIS A 69 1.55 -4.34 -14.76
N LEU A 70 2.01 -5.56 -14.51
CA LEU A 70 2.64 -6.43 -15.50
C LEU A 70 1.64 -7.32 -16.23
N ALA A 71 0.59 -7.76 -15.55
CA ALA A 71 -0.45 -8.64 -16.08
C ALA A 71 -1.81 -8.29 -15.48
N ALA A 72 -2.89 -8.60 -16.19
CA ALA A 72 -4.26 -8.30 -15.74
C ALA A 72 -4.86 -9.47 -14.97
N THR A 73 -5.52 -9.18 -13.84
CA THR A 73 -6.22 -10.20 -13.04
C THR A 73 -7.76 -10.05 -13.19
N PRO A 74 -8.48 -11.08 -13.68
CA PRO A 74 -9.94 -11.09 -13.79
C PRO A 74 -10.69 -10.99 -12.44
N LEU A 75 -11.98 -10.66 -12.51
CA LEU A 75 -12.87 -10.73 -11.35
C LEU A 75 -12.94 -12.15 -10.76
N GLY A 76 -13.07 -12.24 -9.43
CA GLY A 76 -13.19 -13.50 -8.69
C GLY A 76 -11.87 -14.22 -8.39
N MET A 77 -10.76 -13.80 -9.01
CA MET A 77 -9.42 -14.25 -8.63
C MET A 77 -8.91 -13.50 -7.39
N HIS A 78 -7.86 -14.02 -6.77
CA HIS A 78 -7.22 -13.35 -5.64
C HIS A 78 -5.93 -12.65 -6.07
N VAL A 79 -5.64 -11.53 -5.41
CA VAL A 79 -4.38 -10.80 -5.55
C VAL A 79 -3.76 -10.61 -4.17
N ARG A 80 -2.49 -10.99 -4.04
CA ARG A 80 -1.68 -10.87 -2.83
C ARG A 80 -0.53 -9.90 -3.05
N ALA A 81 -0.45 -8.86 -2.22
CA ALA A 81 0.71 -7.99 -2.15
C ALA A 81 1.62 -8.43 -1.00
N ARG A 82 2.90 -8.60 -1.27
CA ARG A 82 3.97 -8.77 -0.29
C ARG A 82 4.82 -7.52 -0.29
N VAL A 83 5.07 -6.95 0.89
CA VAL A 83 5.93 -5.77 1.05
C VAL A 83 7.08 -6.07 2.00
N VAL A 84 8.23 -5.45 1.76
CA VAL A 84 9.43 -5.55 2.62
C VAL A 84 9.94 -4.15 2.91
N LEU A 85 10.23 -3.84 4.17
CA LEU A 85 10.85 -2.57 4.58
C LEU A 85 12.35 -2.58 4.23
N GLU A 86 12.72 -1.83 3.20
CA GLU A 86 14.10 -1.80 2.66
C GLU A 86 14.96 -0.73 3.33
N ALA A 87 14.36 0.39 3.74
CA ALA A 87 15.11 1.50 4.33
C ALA A 87 14.29 2.28 5.37
N ILE A 88 14.99 2.80 6.38
CA ILE A 88 14.49 3.73 7.39
C ILE A 88 15.41 4.96 7.36
N ASP A 89 14.86 6.11 6.96
CA ASP A 89 15.57 7.40 6.89
C ASP A 89 14.82 8.44 7.72
N GLY A 90 15.24 8.57 8.98
CA GLY A 90 14.52 9.37 9.99
C GLY A 90 13.08 8.88 10.15
N ARG A 91 12.12 9.70 9.70
CA ARG A 91 10.69 9.36 9.71
C ARG A 91 10.19 8.66 8.44
N PHE A 92 11.02 8.55 7.41
CA PHE A 92 10.62 7.95 6.14
C PHE A 92 10.95 6.46 6.10
N LEU A 93 10.00 5.68 5.61
CA LEU A 93 10.07 4.23 5.46
C LEU A 93 9.91 3.91 3.97
N THR A 94 10.88 3.21 3.38
CA THR A 94 10.82 2.79 1.97
C THR A 94 10.57 1.30 1.90
N PHE A 95 9.53 0.90 1.19
CA PHE A 95 9.13 -0.48 1.00
C PHE A 95 9.35 -0.91 -0.44
N SER A 96 9.84 -2.13 -0.65
CA SER A 96 9.66 -2.86 -1.90
C SER A 96 8.34 -3.62 -1.87
N ALA A 97 7.74 -3.84 -3.03
CA ALA A 97 6.49 -4.56 -3.15
C ALA A 97 6.50 -5.50 -4.36
N GLU A 98 5.97 -6.69 -4.16
CA GLU A 98 5.61 -7.63 -5.23
C GLU A 98 4.15 -8.03 -5.09
N VAL A 99 3.47 -8.15 -6.23
CA VAL A 99 2.04 -8.45 -6.28
C VAL A 99 1.82 -9.63 -7.22
N TYR A 100 1.14 -10.64 -6.70
CA TYR A 100 0.87 -11.89 -7.39
C TYR A 100 -0.63 -12.15 -7.42
N ASP A 101 -1.12 -12.72 -8.51
CA ASP A 101 -2.40 -13.41 -8.50
C ASP A 101 -2.20 -14.93 -8.32
N ASP A 102 -3.24 -15.72 -8.53
CA ASP A 102 -3.18 -17.18 -8.38
C ASP A 102 -2.28 -17.88 -9.42
N LYS A 103 -1.77 -17.15 -10.42
CA LYS A 103 -1.00 -17.70 -11.55
C LYS A 103 0.39 -17.09 -11.69
N GLU A 104 0.50 -15.77 -11.61
CA GLU A 104 1.73 -15.07 -11.98
C GLU A 104 1.95 -13.78 -11.19
N LYS A 105 3.12 -13.17 -11.41
CA LYS A 105 3.44 -11.85 -10.88
C LYS A 105 2.73 -10.79 -11.71
N VAL A 106 1.77 -10.13 -11.11
CA VAL A 106 0.93 -9.12 -11.78
C VAL A 106 1.42 -7.71 -11.52
N GLY A 107 2.28 -7.49 -10.52
CA GLY A 107 2.87 -6.19 -10.29
C GLY A 107 4.07 -6.17 -9.38
N GLU A 108 4.74 -5.03 -9.38
CA GLU A 108 5.88 -4.74 -8.51
C GLU A 108 6.11 -3.25 -8.37
N GLY A 109 6.79 -2.84 -7.31
CA GLY A 109 7.06 -1.43 -7.10
C GLY A 109 7.81 -1.09 -5.83
N THR A 110 7.91 0.21 -5.61
CA THR A 110 8.39 0.81 -4.36
C THR A 110 7.32 1.75 -3.82
N HIS A 111 7.29 1.87 -2.50
CA HIS A 111 6.34 2.73 -1.82
C HIS A 111 7.01 3.37 -0.60
N LYS A 112 6.93 4.69 -0.49
CA LYS A 112 7.53 5.46 0.60
C LYS A 112 6.44 6.01 1.50
N ARG A 113 6.55 5.75 2.81
CA ARG A 113 5.65 6.28 3.85
C ARG A 113 6.41 7.19 4.80
N ALA A 114 5.73 8.17 5.39
CA ALA A 114 6.26 9.01 6.46
C ALA A 114 5.52 8.74 7.76
N ILE A 115 6.25 8.49 8.84
CA ILE A 115 5.71 8.47 10.21
C ILE A 115 5.31 9.90 10.59
N ILE A 116 4.09 10.04 11.11
CA ILE A 116 3.49 11.30 11.50
C ILE A 116 2.76 11.17 12.85
N ARG A 117 2.59 12.31 13.51
CA ARG A 117 1.68 12.50 14.64
C ARG A 117 0.29 12.85 14.13
N SER A 118 -0.70 12.01 14.41
CA SER A 118 -2.05 12.10 13.82
C SER A 118 -2.76 13.41 14.16
N ASP A 119 -2.66 13.85 15.41
CA ASP A 119 -3.21 15.11 15.94
C ASP A 119 -2.67 16.34 15.17
N ARG A 120 -1.35 16.45 15.06
CA ARG A 120 -0.68 17.55 14.37
C ARG A 120 -0.95 17.54 12.88
N PHE A 121 -1.04 16.36 12.27
CA PHE A 121 -1.35 16.22 10.85
C PHE A 121 -2.78 16.71 10.55
N MET A 122 -3.76 16.28 11.34
CA MET A 122 -5.16 16.69 11.13
C MET A 122 -5.41 18.17 11.39
N ALA A 123 -4.73 18.78 12.36
CA ALA A 123 -4.80 20.22 12.57
C ALA A 123 -4.38 21.00 11.30
N ARG A 124 -3.27 20.60 10.66
CA ARG A 124 -2.80 21.20 9.40
C ARG A 124 -3.76 20.99 8.22
N VAL A 125 -4.44 19.83 8.18
CA VAL A 125 -5.47 19.57 7.15
C VAL A 125 -6.64 20.52 7.33
N GLN A 126 -7.10 20.72 8.57
CA GLN A 126 -8.20 21.63 8.89
C GLN A 126 -7.86 23.09 8.55
N GLU A 127 -6.65 23.54 8.89
CA GLU A 127 -6.13 24.87 8.53
C GLU A 127 -6.14 25.12 7.01
N LYS A 128 -5.94 24.09 6.19
CA LYS A 128 -5.92 24.23 4.72
C LYS A 128 -7.33 24.40 4.12
N SER A 129 -8.35 23.91 4.81
CA SER A 129 -9.75 23.95 4.36
C SER A 129 -10.59 25.05 5.02
N ALA A 130 -9.98 25.80 5.96
CA ALA A 130 -10.58 26.98 6.59
C ALA A 130 -10.44 28.20 5.66
#